data_AF-A0A401I4A2-F1
#
_entry.id   AF-A0A401I4A2-F1
#
_cell.length_a   1.000
_cell.length_b   1.000
_cell.length_c   1.000
_cell.angle_alpha   90.00
_cell.angle_beta   90.00
_cell.angle_gamma   90.00
#
_symmetry.space_group_name_H-M   'P 1'
#
loop_
_entity.id
_entity.type
_entity.pdbx_description
1 polymer ?
#
loop_
_entity_poly.entity_id
_entity_poly.type
_entity_poly.pdbx_seq_one_letter_code
_entity_poly.pdbx_strand_id
1 'polypeptide(L)'
;MPQSTSTWDEAQIPPQTGRIAIVTGASGGLGLATARMLARKGATVILAVRSTDKGTQAKAAILSGHPDAEIHVMPLDLTDLDSVRGFAESFASSYPTLDLLINNAGVMIPPYSKTKQGFELQMGTNHFGHYALTARLFPLLARTPGSRIVSVSSSAHRMGRIDLDDLDWQKRKYKAWQAYGDSKLANLYFTLELDRRIKAAGLDILAAAAHPGLARTDLDRTSGPVKLFFRLFGQDAHMGALPTVRAATDSQLRGGEYLGPGGAMRMKGYPVLETPTQLAQNAELAARLWQFSEARTGLTFEFAQLS
;
A
#
# COMPACT_ATOMS: atom_id res chain seq x y z
N MET A 1 -12.61 29.42 5.09
CA MET A 1 -12.07 28.98 6.39
C MET A 1 -10.57 28.84 6.23
N PRO A 2 -9.74 29.40 7.12
CA PRO A 2 -8.29 29.23 7.02
C PRO A 2 -7.95 27.75 7.23
N GLN A 3 -7.23 27.16 6.27
CA GLN A 3 -6.65 25.83 6.43
C GLN A 3 -5.74 25.85 7.66
N SER A 4 -5.94 24.93 8.59
CA SER A 4 -5.07 24.77 9.76
C SER A 4 -3.61 24.74 9.30
N THR A 5 -2.81 25.66 9.81
CA THR A 5 -1.38 25.83 9.54
C THR A 5 -0.51 24.80 10.26
N SER A 6 -1.10 23.79 10.91
CA SER A 6 -0.36 22.76 11.64
C SER A 6 0.19 21.69 10.70
N THR A 7 1.51 21.57 10.67
CA THR A 7 2.24 20.41 10.14
C THR A 7 1.66 19.10 10.69
N TRP A 8 1.51 18.08 9.84
CA TRP A 8 1.08 16.74 10.24
C TRP A 8 2.29 15.79 10.32
N ASP A 9 2.60 15.29 11.50
CA ASP A 9 3.73 14.43 11.88
C ASP A 9 3.28 13.30 12.86
N GLU A 10 4.24 12.57 13.46
CA GLU A 10 3.92 11.46 14.37
C GLU A 10 3.07 11.88 15.59
N ALA A 11 3.17 13.14 16.04
CA ALA A 11 2.42 13.63 17.20
C ALA A 11 0.91 13.73 16.89
N GLN A 12 0.52 13.98 15.64
CA GLN A 12 -0.89 14.04 15.24
C GLN A 12 -1.52 12.67 14.94
N ILE A 13 -0.76 11.57 15.04
CA ILE A 13 -1.35 10.23 14.96
C ILE A 13 -2.19 9.99 16.23
N PRO A 14 -3.52 9.77 16.11
CA PRO A 14 -4.35 9.45 17.26
C PRO A 14 -4.01 8.07 17.85
N PRO A 15 -4.37 7.78 19.11
CA PRO A 15 -4.23 6.44 19.67
C PRO A 15 -4.87 5.38 18.77
N GLN A 16 -4.18 4.25 18.63
CA GLN A 16 -4.59 3.08 17.84
C GLN A 16 -4.81 1.84 18.71
N THR A 17 -4.90 2.01 20.03
CA THR A 17 -5.18 0.93 20.99
C THR A 17 -6.44 0.17 20.61
N GLY A 18 -6.34 -1.16 20.58
CA GLY A 18 -7.44 -2.06 20.20
C GLY A 18 -7.66 -2.21 18.69
N ARG A 19 -6.87 -1.51 17.85
CA ARG A 19 -6.93 -1.65 16.40
C ARG A 19 -5.88 -2.62 15.88
N ILE A 20 -6.25 -3.40 14.87
CA ILE A 20 -5.37 -4.39 14.23
C ILE A 20 -4.94 -3.88 12.84
N ALA A 21 -3.63 -3.82 12.61
CA ALA A 21 -3.05 -3.33 11.36
C ALA A 21 -2.20 -4.39 10.66
N ILE A 22 -2.46 -4.62 9.38
CA ILE A 22 -1.58 -5.38 8.49
C ILE A 22 -0.73 -4.40 7.68
N VAL A 23 0.59 -4.55 7.74
CA VAL A 23 1.53 -3.79 6.90
C VAL A 23 2.32 -4.74 6.01
N THR A 24 2.05 -4.70 4.70
CA THR A 24 2.80 -5.53 3.74
C THR A 24 4.21 -4.98 3.54
N GLY A 25 5.21 -5.87 3.46
CA GLY A 25 6.61 -5.48 3.24
C GLY A 25 7.25 -4.78 4.43
N ALA A 26 6.79 -5.07 5.65
CA ALA A 26 7.23 -4.40 6.88
C ALA A 26 8.55 -4.91 7.50
N SER A 27 9.37 -5.65 6.74
CA SER A 27 10.68 -6.13 7.21
C SER A 27 11.80 -5.08 7.10
N GLY A 28 11.51 -3.90 6.53
CA GLY A 28 12.49 -2.83 6.29
C GLY A 28 11.86 -1.57 5.68
N GLY A 29 12.69 -0.57 5.40
CA GLY A 29 12.30 0.70 4.76
C GLY A 29 11.01 1.35 5.30
N LEU A 30 10.14 1.77 4.37
CA LEU A 30 8.87 2.45 4.67
C LEU A 30 7.88 1.58 5.45
N GLY A 31 7.84 0.28 5.14
CA GLY A 31 6.93 -0.64 5.81
C GLY A 31 7.27 -0.78 7.29
N LEU A 32 8.57 -0.92 7.61
CA LEU A 32 9.03 -0.95 9.00
C LEU A 32 8.78 0.37 9.73
N ALA A 33 9.03 1.51 9.08
CA ALA A 33 8.73 2.82 9.67
C ALA A 33 7.23 3.01 9.96
N THR A 34 6.38 2.61 9.02
CA THR A 34 4.91 2.62 9.16
C THR A 34 4.48 1.72 10.33
N ALA A 35 4.95 0.47 10.36
CA ALA A 35 4.64 -0.49 11.42
C ALA A 35 5.06 0.03 12.79
N ARG A 36 6.25 0.62 12.89
CA ARG A 36 6.75 1.23 14.14
C ARG A 36 5.86 2.36 14.64
N MET A 37 5.41 3.27 13.75
CA MET A 37 4.53 4.38 14.13
C MET A 37 3.17 3.89 14.64
N LEU A 38 2.58 2.87 14.00
CA LEU A 38 1.32 2.28 14.43
C LEU A 38 1.45 1.55 15.77
N ALA A 39 2.51 0.73 15.92
CA ALA A 39 2.82 0.02 17.15
C ALA A 39 3.03 0.98 18.33
N ARG A 40 3.77 2.08 18.12
CA ARG A 40 3.96 3.17 19.09
C ARG A 40 2.68 3.79 19.61
N LYS A 41 1.63 3.78 18.77
CA LYS A 41 0.32 4.34 19.09
C LYS A 41 -0.64 3.29 19.63
N GLY A 42 -0.16 2.08 19.90
CA GLY A 42 -0.90 1.01 20.57
C GLY A 42 -1.64 0.04 19.65
N ALA A 43 -1.43 0.11 18.32
CA ALA A 43 -2.01 -0.88 17.41
C ALA A 43 -1.34 -2.25 17.59
N THR A 44 -2.12 -3.32 17.43
CA THR A 44 -1.59 -4.66 17.16
C THR A 44 -1.14 -4.70 15.71
N VAL A 45 0.15 -4.90 15.44
CA VAL A 45 0.72 -4.82 14.08
C VAL A 45 1.17 -6.18 13.56
N ILE A 46 0.61 -6.58 12.42
CA ILE A 46 1.02 -7.75 11.65
C ILE A 46 2.03 -7.32 10.58
N LEU A 47 3.28 -7.73 10.76
CA LEU A 47 4.35 -7.61 9.78
C LEU A 47 4.16 -8.71 8.72
N ALA A 48 3.46 -8.39 7.64
CA ALA A 48 3.25 -9.31 6.53
C ALA A 48 4.45 -9.27 5.57
N VAL A 49 5.30 -10.30 5.63
CA VAL A 49 6.63 -10.29 5.00
C VAL A 49 6.96 -11.60 4.29
N ARG A 50 7.75 -11.54 3.23
CA ARG A 50 8.17 -12.75 2.50
C ARG A 50 9.18 -13.60 3.28
N SER A 51 10.08 -12.96 4.04
CA SER A 51 11.10 -13.64 4.85
C SER A 51 10.78 -13.38 6.32
N THR A 52 10.33 -14.43 7.00
CA THR A 52 10.00 -14.40 8.43
C THR A 52 11.21 -14.08 9.28
N ASP A 53 12.42 -14.54 8.92
CA ASP A 53 13.65 -14.18 9.64
C ASP A 53 13.89 -12.67 9.67
N LYS A 54 13.74 -12.00 8.53
CA LYS A 54 13.82 -10.53 8.46
C LYS A 54 12.66 -9.87 9.19
N GLY A 55 11.47 -10.48 9.16
CA GLY A 55 10.33 -10.05 9.96
C GLY A 55 10.60 -10.10 11.46
N THR A 56 11.24 -11.16 11.96
CA THR A 56 11.62 -11.33 13.37
C THR A 56 12.65 -10.30 13.78
N GLN A 57 13.63 -10.00 12.92
CA GLN A 57 14.59 -8.91 13.16
C GLN A 57 13.90 -7.54 13.21
N ALA A 58 12.96 -7.28 12.29
CA ALA A 58 12.15 -6.07 12.27
C ALA A 58 11.29 -5.93 13.54
N LYS A 59 10.63 -7.01 13.98
CA LYS A 59 9.89 -7.08 15.24
C LYS A 59 10.79 -6.73 16.43
N ALA A 60 11.96 -7.37 16.54
CA ALA A 60 12.91 -7.08 17.62
C ALA A 60 13.37 -5.62 17.61
N ALA A 61 13.59 -5.03 16.43
CA ALA A 61 13.97 -3.62 16.30
C ALA A 61 12.86 -2.64 16.71
N ILE A 62 11.58 -3.00 16.58
CA ILE A 62 10.49 -2.17 17.11
C ILE A 62 10.40 -2.34 18.63
N LEU A 63 10.45 -3.58 19.12
CA LEU A 63 10.34 -3.89 20.55
C LEU A 63 11.47 -3.32 21.40
N SER A 64 12.68 -3.15 20.85
CA SER A 64 13.79 -2.52 21.56
C SER A 64 13.50 -1.06 21.95
N GLY A 65 12.63 -0.37 21.20
CA GLY A 65 12.17 0.98 21.53
C GLY A 65 10.79 1.02 22.18
N HIS A 66 9.99 -0.04 22.04
CA HIS A 66 8.58 -0.14 22.47
C HIS A 66 8.29 -1.55 23.01
N PRO A 67 8.78 -1.91 24.21
CA PRO A 67 8.73 -3.29 24.72
C PRO A 67 7.32 -3.87 24.84
N ASP A 68 6.33 -3.02 25.11
CA ASP A 68 4.92 -3.41 25.29
C ASP A 68 4.12 -3.46 23.98
N ALA A 69 4.75 -3.16 22.83
CA ALA A 69 4.05 -3.18 21.55
C ALA A 69 3.65 -4.60 21.13
N GLU A 70 2.42 -4.76 20.66
CA GLU A 70 1.93 -6.05 20.16
C GLU A 70 2.25 -6.21 18.67
N ILE A 71 3.21 -7.08 18.35
CA ILE A 71 3.72 -7.25 16.99
C ILE A 71 3.80 -8.73 16.64
N HIS A 72 3.22 -9.09 15.50
CA HIS A 72 3.21 -10.45 14.98
C HIS A 72 3.84 -10.49 13.59
N VAL A 73 4.53 -11.59 13.26
CA VAL A 73 5.17 -11.76 11.95
C VAL A 73 4.42 -12.86 11.22
N MET A 74 3.93 -12.57 10.01
CA MET A 74 3.20 -13.54 9.21
C MET A 74 3.78 -13.62 7.78
N PRO A 75 3.98 -14.83 7.23
CA PRO A 75 4.56 -14.99 5.90
C PRO A 75 3.58 -14.54 4.81
N LEU A 76 4.04 -13.68 3.91
CA LEU A 76 3.28 -13.23 2.75
C LEU A 76 4.22 -13.00 1.56
N ASP A 77 4.03 -13.77 0.49
CA ASP A 77 4.63 -13.52 -0.82
C ASP A 77 3.58 -13.04 -1.82
N LEU A 78 3.60 -11.74 -2.15
CA LEU A 78 2.68 -11.14 -3.12
C LEU A 78 2.96 -11.57 -4.56
N THR A 79 4.06 -12.29 -4.82
CA THR A 79 4.35 -12.89 -6.13
C THR A 79 3.70 -14.28 -6.30
N ASP A 80 2.98 -14.76 -5.30
CA ASP A 80 2.23 -16.01 -5.33
C ASP A 80 0.83 -15.84 -4.72
N LEU A 81 -0.22 -15.90 -5.55
CA LEU A 81 -1.59 -15.80 -5.08
C LEU A 81 -2.01 -16.95 -4.13
N ASP A 82 -1.34 -18.10 -4.14
CA ASP A 82 -1.56 -19.15 -3.14
C ASP A 82 -1.02 -18.73 -1.77
N SER A 83 0.12 -18.04 -1.73
CA SER A 83 0.65 -17.45 -0.50
C SER A 83 -0.27 -16.35 0.03
N VAL A 84 -0.81 -15.51 -0.86
CA VAL A 84 -1.82 -14.49 -0.50
C VAL A 84 -3.07 -15.14 0.11
N ARG A 85 -3.55 -16.24 -0.46
CA ARG A 85 -4.66 -17.02 0.12
C ARG A 85 -4.32 -17.54 1.51
N GLY A 86 -3.21 -18.24 1.67
CA GLY A 86 -2.82 -18.83 2.95
C GLY A 86 -2.62 -17.77 4.04
N PHE A 87 -2.05 -16.62 3.70
CA PHE A 87 -1.93 -15.48 4.62
C PHE A 87 -3.30 -14.98 5.08
N ALA A 88 -4.22 -14.73 4.14
CA ALA A 88 -5.54 -14.18 4.47
C ALA A 88 -6.36 -15.16 5.33
N GLU A 89 -6.32 -16.46 5.02
CA GLU A 89 -6.97 -17.51 5.81
C GLU A 89 -6.39 -17.60 7.23
N SER A 90 -5.05 -17.59 7.35
CA SER A 90 -4.36 -17.63 8.65
C SER A 90 -4.64 -16.38 9.50
N PHE A 91 -4.76 -15.22 8.86
CA PHE A 91 -5.10 -13.98 9.55
C PHE A 91 -6.55 -14.05 10.04
N ALA A 92 -7.48 -14.43 9.16
CA ALA A 92 -8.90 -14.51 9.48
C ALA A 92 -9.24 -15.56 10.55
N SER A 93 -8.45 -16.63 10.67
CA SER A 93 -8.60 -17.60 11.76
C SER A 93 -8.09 -17.10 13.11
N SER A 94 -7.18 -16.12 13.10
CA SER A 94 -6.49 -15.62 14.30
C SER A 94 -7.07 -14.31 14.82
N TYR A 95 -7.66 -13.50 13.94
CA TYR A 95 -8.13 -12.15 14.26
C TYR A 95 -9.58 -11.95 13.76
N PRO A 96 -10.51 -11.52 14.64
CA PRO A 96 -11.92 -11.36 14.27
C PRO A 96 -12.21 -10.11 13.45
N THR A 97 -11.32 -9.10 13.52
CA THR A 97 -11.45 -7.79 12.88
C THR A 97 -10.16 -7.40 12.14
N LEU A 98 -10.28 -6.45 11.22
CA LEU A 98 -9.14 -5.80 10.58
C LEU A 98 -9.45 -4.31 10.42
N ASP A 99 -8.69 -3.48 11.12
CA ASP A 99 -8.87 -2.04 11.11
C ASP A 99 -8.11 -1.35 9.99
N LEU A 100 -6.86 -1.78 9.76
CA LEU A 100 -5.94 -1.10 8.86
C LEU A 100 -5.26 -2.11 7.93
N LEU A 101 -5.55 -2.04 6.64
CA LEU A 101 -4.80 -2.76 5.60
C LEU A 101 -3.89 -1.78 4.85
N ILE A 102 -2.59 -1.89 5.08
CA ILE A 102 -1.59 -1.06 4.42
C ILE A 102 -0.89 -1.86 3.31
N ASN A 103 -1.34 -1.62 2.08
CA ASN A 103 -0.76 -2.15 0.84
C ASN A 103 0.52 -1.38 0.49
N ASN A 104 1.58 -1.62 1.28
CA ASN A 104 2.86 -0.90 1.20
C ASN A 104 3.92 -1.60 0.33
N ALA A 105 3.94 -2.94 0.33
CA ALA A 105 4.98 -3.70 -0.34
C ALA A 105 5.10 -3.34 -1.83
N GLY A 106 6.26 -3.58 -2.40
CA GLY A 106 6.42 -3.51 -3.83
C GLY A 106 7.82 -3.88 -4.28
N VAL A 107 7.99 -3.92 -5.59
CA VAL A 107 9.28 -4.00 -6.27
C VAL A 107 9.37 -2.84 -7.26
N MET A 108 10.60 -2.39 -7.50
CA MET A 108 10.88 -1.26 -8.38
C MET A 108 12.00 -1.64 -9.34
N ILE A 109 11.75 -1.45 -10.63
CA ILE A 109 12.69 -1.62 -11.74
C ILE A 109 13.52 -2.93 -11.76
N PRO A 110 12.97 -4.10 -11.40
CA PRO A 110 13.69 -5.36 -11.59
C PRO A 110 13.83 -5.68 -13.09
N PRO A 111 14.80 -6.55 -13.46
CA PRO A 111 14.78 -7.20 -14.77
C PRO A 111 13.43 -7.87 -15.05
N TYR A 112 13.08 -8.01 -16.33
CA TYR A 112 11.84 -8.68 -16.71
C TYR A 112 11.79 -10.08 -16.12
N SER A 113 10.71 -10.37 -15.41
CA SER A 113 10.43 -11.65 -14.80
C SER A 113 8.94 -11.74 -14.53
N LYS A 114 8.47 -12.94 -14.16
CA LYS A 114 7.05 -13.20 -13.91
C LYS A 114 6.82 -13.71 -12.50
N THR A 115 5.64 -13.41 -11.96
CA THR A 115 5.11 -14.06 -10.76
C THR A 115 4.79 -15.53 -11.01
N LYS A 116 4.44 -16.29 -9.97
CA LYS A 116 4.03 -17.69 -10.10
C LYS A 116 2.82 -17.85 -11.02
N GLN A 117 1.88 -16.90 -10.98
CA GLN A 117 0.69 -16.86 -11.84
C GLN A 117 0.96 -16.28 -13.24
N GLY A 118 2.22 -15.97 -13.57
CA GLY A 118 2.62 -15.54 -14.91
C GLY A 118 2.44 -14.04 -15.21
N PHE A 119 2.14 -13.21 -14.20
CA PHE A 119 2.05 -11.76 -14.35
C PHE A 119 3.44 -11.15 -14.46
N GLU A 120 3.60 -10.04 -15.19
CA GLU A 120 4.82 -9.23 -15.10
C GLU A 120 5.08 -8.86 -13.63
N LEU A 121 6.33 -8.99 -13.17
CA LEU A 121 6.67 -8.96 -11.74
C LEU A 121 6.22 -7.69 -11.00
N GLN A 122 6.40 -6.49 -11.58
CA GLN A 122 6.00 -5.24 -10.92
C GLN A 122 4.49 -5.10 -10.83
N MET A 123 3.76 -5.35 -11.91
CA MET A 123 2.30 -5.35 -11.89
C MET A 123 1.74 -6.46 -10.97
N GLY A 124 2.32 -7.65 -11.06
CA GLY A 124 2.00 -8.82 -10.25
C GLY A 124 2.16 -8.57 -8.76
N THR A 125 3.30 -8.01 -8.34
CA THR A 125 3.58 -7.74 -6.92
C THR A 125 2.85 -6.50 -6.41
N ASN A 126 2.97 -5.38 -7.12
CA ASN A 126 2.56 -4.07 -6.61
C ASN A 126 1.05 -3.90 -6.65
N HIS A 127 0.39 -4.51 -7.64
CA HIS A 127 -1.05 -4.38 -7.89
C HIS A 127 -1.80 -5.71 -7.71
N PHE A 128 -1.57 -6.75 -8.52
CA PHE A 128 -2.40 -7.96 -8.47
C PHE A 128 -2.33 -8.72 -7.14
N GLY A 129 -1.15 -8.81 -6.52
CA GLY A 129 -0.98 -9.40 -5.20
C GLY A 129 -1.76 -8.64 -4.13
N HIS A 130 -1.72 -7.30 -4.14
CA HIS A 130 -2.49 -6.47 -3.21
C HIS A 130 -3.99 -6.46 -3.50
N TYR A 131 -4.38 -6.50 -4.78
CA TYR A 131 -5.76 -6.66 -5.19
C TYR A 131 -6.32 -7.96 -4.60
N ALA A 132 -5.62 -9.07 -4.80
CA ALA A 132 -6.00 -10.37 -4.27
C ALA A 132 -6.03 -10.40 -2.74
N LEU A 133 -5.05 -9.78 -2.09
CA LEU A 133 -5.00 -9.67 -0.62
C LEU A 133 -6.19 -8.88 -0.09
N THR A 134 -6.47 -7.72 -0.69
CA THR A 134 -7.58 -6.86 -0.28
C THR A 134 -8.91 -7.56 -0.51
N ALA A 135 -9.12 -8.21 -1.67
CA ALA A 135 -10.34 -8.96 -1.96
C ALA A 135 -10.62 -10.04 -0.91
N ARG A 136 -9.59 -10.81 -0.51
CA ARG A 136 -9.73 -11.88 0.48
C ARG A 136 -9.97 -11.38 1.90
N LEU A 137 -9.40 -10.24 2.27
CA LEU A 137 -9.60 -9.60 3.56
C LEU A 137 -10.81 -8.67 3.58
N PHE A 138 -11.46 -8.44 2.43
CA PHE A 138 -12.57 -7.51 2.33
C PHE A 138 -13.75 -7.84 3.25
N PRO A 139 -14.16 -9.11 3.43
CA PRO A 139 -15.24 -9.44 4.37
C PRO A 139 -14.92 -9.07 5.84
N LEU A 140 -13.65 -9.08 6.23
CA LEU A 140 -13.18 -8.64 7.56
C LEU A 140 -13.23 -7.11 7.67
N LEU A 141 -12.75 -6.42 6.64
CA LEU A 141 -12.77 -4.96 6.56
C LEU A 141 -14.21 -4.43 6.57
N ALA A 142 -15.10 -5.03 5.78
CA ALA A 142 -16.49 -4.62 5.67
C ALA A 142 -17.30 -4.78 6.95
N ARG A 143 -16.99 -5.79 7.79
CA ARG A 143 -17.62 -5.95 9.11
C ARG A 143 -16.95 -5.14 10.23
N THR A 144 -15.82 -4.51 9.96
CA THR A 144 -15.08 -3.70 10.95
C THR A 144 -15.39 -2.22 10.68
N PRO A 145 -16.22 -1.55 11.51
CA PRO A 145 -16.58 -0.15 11.29
C PRO A 145 -15.35 0.76 11.28
N GLY A 146 -15.35 1.74 10.37
CA GLY A 146 -14.25 2.68 10.19
C GLY A 146 -12.93 2.04 9.74
N SER A 147 -12.95 0.82 9.20
CA SER A 147 -11.75 0.18 8.67
C SER A 147 -11.19 0.94 7.48
N ARG A 148 -9.88 0.80 7.24
CA ARG A 148 -9.16 1.58 6.23
C ARG A 148 -8.24 0.74 5.39
N ILE A 149 -8.24 1.04 4.09
CA ILE A 149 -7.40 0.41 3.09
C ILE A 149 -6.52 1.51 2.48
N VAL A 150 -5.20 1.40 2.67
CA VAL A 150 -4.24 2.39 2.18
C VAL A 150 -3.31 1.75 1.16
N SER A 151 -3.34 2.25 -0.07
CA SER A 151 -2.44 1.82 -1.14
C SER A 151 -1.26 2.77 -1.31
N VAL A 152 -0.04 2.25 -1.21
CA VAL A 152 1.17 3.04 -1.44
C VAL A 152 1.50 3.08 -2.94
N SER A 153 1.26 4.25 -3.54
CA SER A 153 1.62 4.59 -4.92
C SER A 153 3.00 5.28 -4.96
N SER A 154 3.26 6.07 -6.00
CA SER A 154 4.51 6.78 -6.24
C SER A 154 4.27 7.96 -7.16
N SER A 155 5.17 8.96 -7.13
CA SER A 155 5.25 9.99 -8.19
C SER A 155 5.45 9.38 -9.59
N ALA A 156 5.98 8.15 -9.67
CA ALA A 156 6.12 7.40 -10.91
C ALA A 156 4.77 7.10 -11.62
N HIS A 157 3.62 7.19 -10.93
CA HIS A 157 2.31 7.05 -11.59
C HIS A 157 2.12 8.05 -12.73
N ARG A 158 2.81 9.21 -12.68
CA ARG A 158 2.78 10.26 -13.72
C ARG A 158 3.31 9.78 -15.06
N MET A 159 4.18 8.77 -15.05
CA MET A 159 4.71 8.12 -16.26
C MET A 159 3.81 6.97 -16.73
N GLY A 160 2.91 6.49 -15.87
CA GLY A 160 2.08 5.32 -16.15
C GLY A 160 1.20 5.49 -17.39
N ARG A 161 1.16 4.44 -18.20
CA ARG A 161 0.35 4.31 -19.41
C ARG A 161 -0.05 2.85 -19.54
N ILE A 162 -1.05 2.47 -18.74
CA ILE A 162 -1.59 1.11 -18.70
C ILE A 162 -2.13 0.74 -20.08
N ASP A 163 -1.59 -0.34 -20.62
CA ASP A 163 -2.04 -1.00 -21.83
C ASP A 163 -2.63 -2.34 -21.40
N LEU A 164 -3.96 -2.45 -21.38
CA LEU A 164 -4.64 -3.68 -20.93
C LEU A 164 -4.45 -4.83 -21.92
N ASP A 165 -4.12 -4.55 -23.19
CA ASP A 165 -3.90 -5.57 -24.21
C ASP A 165 -2.48 -6.18 -24.12
N ASP A 166 -1.57 -5.53 -23.39
CA ASP A 166 -0.19 -5.99 -23.17
C ASP A 166 0.36 -5.59 -21.78
N LEU A 167 -0.45 -5.78 -20.74
CA LEU A 167 -0.07 -5.39 -19.39
C LEU A 167 1.14 -6.16 -18.85
N ASP A 168 1.33 -7.39 -19.35
CA ASP A 168 2.43 -8.28 -18.98
C ASP A 168 3.71 -8.10 -19.84
N TRP A 169 3.74 -7.06 -20.69
CA TRP A 169 4.90 -6.72 -21.53
C TRP A 169 5.39 -7.86 -22.42
N GLN A 170 4.45 -8.56 -23.07
CA GLN A 170 4.73 -9.71 -23.93
C GLN A 170 4.84 -9.33 -25.41
N LYS A 171 4.16 -8.26 -25.83
CA LYS A 171 4.11 -7.82 -27.24
C LYS A 171 5.07 -6.66 -27.53
N ARG A 172 5.67 -6.06 -26.50
CA ARG A 172 6.59 -4.92 -26.62
C ARG A 172 7.85 -5.09 -25.79
N LYS A 173 8.91 -4.36 -26.16
CA LYS A 173 10.19 -4.36 -25.40
C LYS A 173 9.95 -3.87 -23.97
N TYR A 174 10.34 -4.68 -22.98
CA TYR A 174 10.20 -4.35 -21.57
C TYR A 174 10.95 -3.06 -21.19
N LYS A 175 10.24 -2.13 -20.55
CA LYS A 175 10.80 -0.90 -19.99
C LYS A 175 10.49 -0.85 -18.49
N ALA A 176 11.47 -1.22 -17.67
CA ALA A 176 11.29 -1.40 -16.22
C ALA A 176 10.70 -0.16 -15.51
N TRP A 177 11.13 1.05 -15.86
CA TRP A 177 10.56 2.29 -15.31
C TRP A 177 9.11 2.54 -15.71
N GLN A 178 8.75 2.21 -16.95
CA GLN A 178 7.38 2.32 -17.43
C GLN A 178 6.49 1.28 -16.74
N ALA A 179 6.93 0.02 -16.63
CA ALA A 179 6.22 -1.03 -15.89
C ALA A 179 6.02 -0.65 -14.41
N TYR A 180 7.00 0.01 -13.79
CA TYR A 180 6.86 0.56 -12.45
C TYR A 180 5.76 1.63 -12.40
N GLY A 181 5.82 2.61 -13.31
CA GLY A 181 4.82 3.67 -13.41
C GLY A 181 3.41 3.15 -13.67
N ASP A 182 3.26 2.14 -14.54
CA ASP A 182 2.01 1.44 -14.82
C ASP A 182 1.47 0.79 -13.55
N SER A 183 2.32 0.09 -12.78
CA SER A 183 1.90 -0.54 -11.53
C SER A 183 1.48 0.48 -10.46
N LYS A 184 2.09 1.66 -10.41
CA LYS A 184 1.75 2.71 -9.45
C LYS A 184 0.53 3.52 -9.87
N LEU A 185 0.28 3.65 -11.16
CA LEU A 185 -0.99 4.13 -11.70
C LEU A 185 -2.12 3.14 -11.39
N ALA A 186 -1.87 1.83 -11.52
CA ALA A 186 -2.83 0.78 -11.18
C ALA A 186 -3.28 0.85 -9.72
N ASN A 187 -2.34 1.12 -8.79
CA ASN A 187 -2.69 1.33 -7.37
C ASN A 187 -3.64 2.53 -7.16
N LEU A 188 -3.49 3.62 -7.93
CA LEU A 188 -4.42 4.77 -7.83
C LEU A 188 -5.79 4.44 -8.41
N TYR A 189 -5.84 3.80 -9.58
CA TYR A 189 -7.08 3.31 -10.16
C TYR A 189 -7.81 2.35 -9.22
N PHE A 190 -7.09 1.42 -8.60
CA PHE A 190 -7.64 0.52 -7.60
C PHE A 190 -8.27 1.27 -6.43
N THR A 191 -7.53 2.20 -5.81
CA THR A 191 -8.04 2.96 -4.66
C THR A 191 -9.28 3.78 -5.01
N LEU A 192 -9.27 4.49 -6.14
CA LEU A 192 -10.38 5.36 -6.54
C LEU A 192 -11.63 4.55 -6.92
N GLU A 193 -11.46 3.44 -7.63
CA GLU A 193 -12.58 2.56 -7.98
C GLU A 193 -13.11 1.80 -6.76
N LEU A 194 -12.24 1.37 -5.84
CA LEU A 194 -12.63 0.77 -4.57
C LEU A 194 -13.46 1.74 -3.73
N ASP A 195 -13.00 2.99 -3.58
CA ASP A 195 -13.72 4.04 -2.87
C ASP A 195 -15.12 4.30 -3.47
N ARG A 196 -15.20 4.39 -4.81
CA ARG A 196 -16.48 4.56 -5.51
C ARG A 196 -17.46 3.41 -5.21
N ARG A 197 -16.97 2.17 -5.20
CA ARG A 197 -17.77 0.96 -4.94
C ARG A 197 -18.19 0.87 -3.47
N ILE A 198 -17.29 1.15 -2.53
CA ILE A 198 -17.58 1.23 -1.09
C ILE A 198 -18.70 2.25 -0.82
N LYS A 199 -18.57 3.46 -1.36
CA LYS A 199 -19.58 4.52 -1.21
C LYS A 199 -20.92 4.13 -1.82
N ALA A 200 -20.91 3.53 -3.01
CA ALA A 200 -22.13 3.04 -3.66
C ALA A 200 -22.84 1.95 -2.85
N ALA A 201 -22.08 1.14 -2.11
CA ALA A 201 -22.60 0.10 -1.22
C ALA A 201 -22.97 0.60 0.19
N GLY A 202 -22.66 1.85 0.53
CA GLY A 202 -22.89 2.40 1.87
C GLY A 202 -22.08 1.73 2.97
N LEU A 203 -20.90 1.17 2.65
CA LEU A 203 -20.02 0.53 3.63
C LEU A 203 -19.18 1.56 4.38
N ASP A 204 -19.01 1.38 5.68
CA ASP A 204 -18.15 2.22 6.53
C ASP A 204 -16.68 1.79 6.45
N ILE A 205 -16.11 1.93 5.25
CA ILE A 205 -14.71 1.66 4.95
C ILE A 205 -14.12 2.90 4.29
N LEU A 206 -12.87 3.24 4.59
CA LEU A 206 -12.13 4.31 3.89
C LEU A 206 -11.03 3.70 3.02
N ALA A 207 -11.11 3.90 1.71
CA ALA A 207 -10.01 3.61 0.79
C ALA A 207 -9.25 4.90 0.45
N ALA A 208 -7.94 4.92 0.67
CA ALA A 208 -7.08 6.06 0.35
C ALA A 208 -5.76 5.61 -0.27
N ALA A 209 -5.01 6.56 -0.82
CA ALA A 209 -3.69 6.31 -1.36
C ALA A 209 -2.67 7.30 -0.78
N ALA A 210 -1.42 6.89 -0.77
CA ALA A 210 -0.32 7.76 -0.38
C ALA A 210 0.91 7.50 -1.25
N HIS A 211 1.83 8.46 -1.32
CA HIS A 211 3.17 8.19 -1.81
C HIS A 211 4.23 8.81 -0.90
N PRO A 212 5.40 8.17 -0.80
CA PRO A 212 6.43 8.55 0.17
C PRO A 212 7.36 9.66 -0.34
N GLY A 213 7.00 10.32 -1.45
CA GLY A 213 7.94 11.15 -2.21
C GLY A 213 9.11 10.35 -2.79
N LEU A 214 10.28 10.97 -2.87
CA LEU A 214 11.53 10.29 -3.22
C LEU A 214 12.11 9.69 -1.93
N ALA A 215 11.55 8.62 -1.38
CA ALA A 215 12.05 8.04 -0.13
C ALA A 215 13.24 7.09 -0.35
N ARG A 216 14.18 7.06 0.60
CA ARG A 216 15.19 5.99 0.74
C ARG A 216 14.47 4.74 1.23
N THR A 217 14.36 3.73 0.38
CA THR A 217 13.67 2.49 0.75
C THR A 217 14.51 1.29 0.35
N ASP A 218 14.31 0.14 1.01
CA ASP A 218 14.94 -1.11 0.61
C ASP A 218 14.46 -1.64 -0.77
N LEU A 219 13.58 -0.90 -1.47
CA LEU A 219 13.24 -1.13 -2.88
C LEU A 219 14.47 -0.95 -3.81
N ASP A 220 15.56 -0.38 -3.30
CA ASP A 220 16.84 -0.14 -3.98
C ASP A 220 17.71 -1.40 -4.13
N ARG A 221 17.12 -2.57 -4.42
CA ARG A 221 17.87 -3.79 -4.77
C ARG A 221 18.60 -3.71 -6.12
N THR A 222 18.51 -2.58 -6.81
CA THR A 222 19.31 -2.29 -8.02
C THR A 222 20.77 -1.98 -7.69
N SER A 223 21.69 -2.54 -8.48
CA SER A 223 23.10 -2.18 -8.46
C SER A 223 23.36 -0.81 -9.12
N GLY A 224 24.43 -0.14 -8.73
CA GLY A 224 24.97 1.02 -9.43
C GLY A 224 24.37 2.40 -9.05
N PRO A 225 24.28 3.36 -10.00
CA PRO A 225 24.03 4.79 -9.73
C PRO A 225 22.64 5.11 -9.18
N VAL A 226 21.64 4.25 -9.40
CA VAL A 226 20.27 4.43 -8.86
C VAL A 226 20.25 4.31 -7.34
N LYS A 227 20.92 3.30 -6.77
CA LYS A 227 21.07 3.13 -5.32
C LYS A 227 21.83 4.31 -4.69
N LEU A 228 22.83 4.84 -5.38
CA LEU A 228 23.57 6.02 -4.94
C LEU A 228 22.67 7.27 -4.98
N PHE A 229 21.84 7.43 -6.00
CA PHE A 229 20.90 8.55 -6.13
C PHE A 229 19.87 8.57 -5.01
N PHE A 230 19.17 7.46 -4.75
CA PHE A 230 18.25 7.38 -3.61
C PHE A 230 18.98 7.56 -2.28
N ARG A 231 20.21 7.04 -2.15
CA ARG A 231 21.04 7.29 -0.96
C ARG A 231 21.39 8.77 -0.78
N LEU A 232 21.71 9.55 -1.80
CA LEU A 232 22.06 10.96 -1.61
C LEU A 232 20.84 11.88 -1.55
N PHE A 233 19.78 11.57 -2.30
CA PHE A 233 18.67 12.49 -2.54
C PHE A 233 17.35 12.02 -1.96
N GLY A 234 17.23 10.79 -1.48
CA GLY A 234 15.98 10.30 -0.92
C GLY A 234 15.69 10.83 0.49
N GLN A 235 14.41 10.95 0.86
CA GLN A 235 13.95 11.32 2.19
C GLN A 235 14.13 10.14 3.16
N ASP A 236 14.29 10.45 4.44
CA ASP A 236 14.31 9.45 5.49
C ASP A 236 13.03 8.60 5.48
N ALA A 237 13.16 7.29 5.74
CA ALA A 237 12.04 6.36 5.70
C ALA A 237 10.95 6.70 6.72
N HIS A 238 11.29 7.30 7.86
CA HIS A 238 10.32 7.85 8.81
C HIS A 238 9.45 8.91 8.13
N MET A 239 10.08 9.94 7.55
CA MET A 239 9.33 11.01 6.91
C MET A 239 8.55 10.54 5.67
N GLY A 240 9.11 9.60 4.90
CA GLY A 240 8.41 8.99 3.77
C GLY A 240 7.22 8.12 4.19
N ALA A 241 7.18 7.63 5.43
CA ALA A 241 6.04 6.87 5.95
C ALA A 241 4.89 7.76 6.43
N LEU A 242 5.13 9.04 6.75
CA LEU A 242 4.10 9.95 7.25
C LEU A 242 2.87 10.08 6.34
N PRO A 243 2.99 10.21 4.99
CA PRO A 243 1.82 10.18 4.10
C PRO A 243 0.97 8.91 4.25
N THR A 244 1.61 7.74 4.36
CA THR A 244 0.92 6.45 4.54
C THR A 244 0.23 6.38 5.90
N VAL A 245 0.90 6.79 6.97
CA VAL A 245 0.33 6.76 8.32
C VAL A 245 -0.78 7.80 8.46
N ARG A 246 -0.65 8.96 7.83
CA ARG A 246 -1.73 9.95 7.74
C ARG A 246 -2.95 9.37 7.02
N ALA A 247 -2.75 8.71 5.88
CA ALA A 247 -3.83 8.03 5.18
C ALA A 247 -4.55 7.00 6.08
N ALA A 248 -3.77 6.28 6.90
CA ALA A 248 -4.26 5.25 7.79
C ALA A 248 -4.95 5.77 9.07
N THR A 249 -4.71 7.02 9.49
CA THR A 249 -5.07 7.42 10.87
C THR A 249 -5.72 8.80 11.00
N ASP A 250 -5.63 9.67 9.98
CA ASP A 250 -6.25 11.00 10.03
C ASP A 250 -7.78 10.88 9.98
N SER A 251 -8.46 11.30 11.03
CA SER A 251 -9.92 11.25 11.15
C SER A 251 -10.63 12.24 10.23
N GLN A 252 -9.92 13.23 9.69
CA GLN A 252 -10.47 14.22 8.76
C GLN A 252 -10.38 13.79 7.30
N LEU A 253 -9.62 12.72 7.02
CA LEU A 253 -9.44 12.20 5.67
C LEU A 253 -10.74 11.62 5.12
N ARG A 254 -10.98 11.80 3.83
CA ARG A 254 -12.11 11.24 3.10
C ARG A 254 -11.63 10.12 2.17
N GLY A 255 -12.51 9.15 1.94
CA GLY A 255 -12.26 8.11 0.96
C GLY A 255 -12.02 8.69 -0.44
N GLY A 256 -11.08 8.11 -1.17
CA GLY A 256 -10.60 8.54 -2.48
C GLY A 256 -9.47 9.57 -2.44
N GLU A 257 -9.09 10.08 -1.27
CA GLU A 257 -8.02 11.07 -1.17
C GLU A 257 -6.61 10.46 -1.32
N TYR A 258 -5.69 11.28 -1.83
CA TYR A 258 -4.31 10.93 -2.09
C TYR A 258 -3.37 11.86 -1.32
N LEU A 259 -2.41 11.28 -0.59
CA LEU A 259 -1.47 12.01 0.24
C LEU A 259 -0.04 11.92 -0.29
N GLY A 260 0.65 13.05 -0.26
CA GLY A 260 2.04 13.18 -0.71
C GLY A 260 2.79 14.19 0.15
N PRO A 261 4.12 14.25 0.08
CA PRO A 261 4.88 15.24 0.82
C PRO A 261 4.67 16.66 0.24
N GLY A 262 4.58 17.66 1.12
CA GLY A 262 4.21 19.03 0.78
C GLY A 262 5.29 19.91 0.17
N GLY A 263 6.55 19.49 0.19
CA GLY A 263 7.68 20.29 -0.30
C GLY A 263 7.82 20.29 -1.83
N ALA A 264 8.93 20.85 -2.30
CA ALA A 264 9.20 21.08 -3.72
C ALA A 264 8.98 19.81 -4.56
N MET A 265 8.22 19.97 -5.65
CA MET A 265 7.86 18.90 -6.59
C MET A 265 7.25 17.63 -5.96
N ARG A 266 6.69 17.74 -4.74
CA ARG A 266 6.15 16.59 -3.99
C ARG A 266 7.20 15.49 -3.77
N MET A 267 8.47 15.89 -3.63
CA MET A 267 9.58 14.95 -3.41
C MET A 267 9.86 14.69 -1.93
N LYS A 268 9.77 15.75 -1.10
CA LYS A 268 10.06 15.69 0.33
C LYS A 268 9.18 16.62 1.15
N GLY A 269 9.08 16.37 2.45
CA GLY A 269 8.31 17.20 3.40
C GLY A 269 7.24 16.43 4.14
N TYR A 270 6.45 17.15 4.93
CA TYR A 270 5.32 16.61 5.68
C TYR A 270 4.13 16.33 4.77
N PRO A 271 3.28 15.34 5.10
CA PRO A 271 2.15 14.95 4.27
C PRO A 271 1.11 16.05 4.12
N VAL A 272 0.68 16.27 2.88
CA VAL A 272 -0.43 17.13 2.48
C VAL A 272 -1.32 16.37 1.51
N LEU A 273 -2.56 16.83 1.36
CA LEU A 273 -3.42 16.36 0.27
C LEU A 273 -2.80 16.72 -1.08
N GLU A 274 -2.77 15.73 -1.98
CA GLU A 274 -2.28 15.87 -3.33
C GLU A 274 -3.37 15.45 -4.32
N THR A 275 -3.52 16.22 -5.39
CA THR A 275 -4.35 15.82 -6.52
C THR A 275 -3.51 14.96 -7.48
N PRO A 276 -3.87 13.69 -7.72
CA PRO A 276 -3.19 12.86 -8.71
C PRO A 276 -3.45 13.40 -10.14
N THR A 277 -2.74 12.89 -11.15
CA THR A 277 -2.92 13.36 -12.54
C THR A 277 -4.36 13.17 -13.04
N GLN A 278 -4.78 13.95 -14.05
CA GLN A 278 -6.09 13.75 -14.69
C GLN A 278 -6.27 12.33 -15.20
N LEU A 279 -5.20 11.73 -15.76
CA LEU A 279 -5.21 10.34 -16.19
C LEU A 279 -5.53 9.40 -15.02
N ALA A 280 -4.84 9.57 -13.87
CA ALA A 280 -5.08 8.77 -12.68
C ALA A 280 -6.49 8.91 -12.09
N GLN A 281 -7.22 9.98 -12.43
CA GLN A 281 -8.61 10.20 -12.01
C GLN A 281 -9.64 9.70 -13.04
N ASN A 282 -9.21 9.06 -14.13
CA ASN A 282 -10.13 8.55 -15.15
C ASN A 282 -10.91 7.32 -14.64
N ALA A 283 -12.19 7.54 -14.30
CA ALA A 283 -13.07 6.51 -13.74
C ALA A 283 -13.34 5.34 -14.70
N GLU A 284 -13.41 5.59 -16.01
CA GLU A 284 -13.63 4.52 -17.00
C GLU A 284 -12.42 3.58 -17.07
N LEU A 285 -11.21 4.12 -17.12
CA LEU A 285 -9.98 3.32 -17.11
C LEU A 285 -9.80 2.58 -15.79
N ALA A 286 -10.16 3.21 -14.66
CA ALA A 286 -10.12 2.56 -13.36
C ALA A 286 -11.10 1.38 -13.29
N ALA A 287 -12.33 1.54 -13.77
CA ALA A 287 -13.33 0.47 -13.85
C ALA A 287 -12.90 -0.67 -14.79
N ARG A 288 -12.28 -0.35 -15.94
CA ARG A 288 -11.73 -1.35 -16.86
C ARG A 288 -10.58 -2.13 -16.25
N LEU A 289 -9.66 -1.45 -15.55
CA LEU A 289 -8.59 -2.13 -14.82
C LEU A 289 -9.16 -3.02 -13.72
N TRP A 290 -10.21 -2.60 -13.01
CA TRP A 290 -10.88 -3.41 -12.00
C TRP A 290 -11.40 -4.73 -12.57
N GLN A 291 -12.18 -4.67 -13.66
CA GLN A 291 -12.69 -5.87 -14.33
C GLN A 291 -11.55 -6.76 -14.84
N PHE A 292 -10.48 -6.15 -15.35
CA PHE A 292 -9.28 -6.87 -15.75
C PHE A 292 -8.64 -7.58 -14.55
N SER A 293 -8.51 -6.91 -13.40
CA SER A 293 -8.01 -7.50 -12.16
C SER A 293 -8.86 -8.65 -11.64
N GLU A 294 -10.19 -8.54 -11.71
CA GLU A 294 -11.11 -9.64 -11.39
C GLU A 294 -10.82 -10.85 -12.27
N ALA A 295 -10.76 -10.66 -13.59
CA ALA A 295 -10.49 -11.73 -14.55
C ALA A 295 -9.11 -12.36 -14.38
N ARG A 296 -8.07 -11.55 -14.10
CA ARG A 296 -6.68 -12.04 -13.96
C ARG A 296 -6.46 -12.79 -12.66
N THR A 297 -7.09 -12.36 -11.57
CA THR A 297 -6.88 -12.96 -10.24
C THR A 297 -7.93 -14.02 -9.90
N GLY A 298 -9.06 -14.06 -10.62
CA GLY A 298 -10.21 -14.91 -10.30
C GLY A 298 -10.91 -14.50 -9.01
N LEU A 299 -10.71 -13.28 -8.53
CA LEU A 299 -11.23 -12.78 -7.26
C LEU A 299 -12.14 -11.59 -7.51
N THR A 300 -13.23 -11.52 -6.75
CA THR A 300 -14.17 -10.39 -6.75
C THR A 300 -14.35 -9.89 -5.32
N PHE A 301 -15.00 -8.74 -5.19
CA PHE A 301 -15.30 -8.14 -3.89
C PHE A 301 -16.80 -8.28 -3.61
N GLU A 302 -17.13 -8.75 -2.41
CA GLU A 302 -18.51 -8.81 -1.93
C GLU A 302 -18.86 -7.47 -1.26
N PHE A 303 -19.47 -6.58 -2.04
CA PHE A 303 -19.90 -5.26 -1.55
C PHE A 303 -21.31 -5.27 -0.91
N ALA A 304 -22.00 -6.41 -0.86
CA ALA A 304 -23.28 -6.49 -0.20
C ALA A 304 -23.13 -6.23 1.31
N GLN A 305 -24.14 -5.62 1.93
CA GLN A 305 -24.18 -5.50 3.39
C GLN A 305 -24.14 -6.91 3.98
N LEU A 306 -23.09 -7.20 4.77
CA LEU A 306 -23.08 -8.37 5.63
C LEU A 306 -24.15 -8.11 6.71
N SER A 307 -25.32 -8.74 6.52
CA SER A 307 -26.44 -8.72 7.46
C SER A 307 -26.09 -9.40 8.79
#